data_AF-A0A8T4CIU7-F1
#
_entry.id   AF-A0A8T4CIU7-F1
#
_cell.length_a   1.000
_cell.length_b   1.000
_cell.length_c   1.000
_cell.angle_alpha   90.00
_cell.angle_beta   90.00
_cell.angle_gamma   90.00
#
_symmetry.space_group_name_H-M   'P 1'
#
loop_
_entity.id
_entity.type
_entity.pdbx_description
1 polymer ?
#
loop_
_entity_poly.entity_id
_entity_poly.type
_entity_poly.pdbx_seq_one_letter_code
_entity_poly.pdbx_strand_id
1 'polypeptide(L)'
;MPAFLKASLTILLLSVSVLSGCTQTEVAPTTPEAGTDILVISEGTVGNMGAIRIGLSRTWKKDYVDSQGNSQRGLIATLVMLFEPDRSETKMTVHVGQSFEYHGYTFYVEEIQSTFVLPWSPPGTSG
;
A
#
# COMPACT_ATOMS: atom_id res chain seq x y z
N MET A 1 -3.28 -11.41 -29.26
CA MET A 1 -3.95 -10.78 -28.10
C MET A 1 -2.91 -10.74 -26.99
N PRO A 2 -2.32 -9.58 -26.63
CA PRO A 2 -1.32 -9.58 -25.56
C PRO A 2 -2.04 -9.85 -24.23
N ALA A 3 -1.52 -10.84 -23.50
CA ALA A 3 -1.95 -11.15 -22.15
C ALA A 3 -1.64 -9.94 -21.27
N PHE A 4 -2.68 -9.27 -20.77
CA PHE A 4 -2.54 -8.29 -19.70
C PHE A 4 -2.12 -9.09 -18.45
N LEU A 5 -0.84 -9.01 -18.09
CA LEU A 5 -0.37 -9.41 -16.77
C LEU A 5 -1.17 -8.57 -15.76
N LYS A 6 -2.19 -9.15 -15.14
CA LYS A 6 -2.86 -8.54 -14.00
C LYS A 6 -1.87 -8.57 -12.84
N ALA A 7 -1.11 -7.50 -12.68
CA ALA A 7 -0.33 -7.28 -11.48
C ALA A 7 -1.31 -6.96 -10.35
N SER A 8 -1.40 -7.86 -9.37
CA SER A 8 -2.13 -7.64 -8.13
C SER A 8 -1.17 -6.97 -7.16
N LEU A 9 -1.53 -5.80 -6.64
CA LEU A 9 -0.74 -5.06 -5.65
C LEU A 9 -1.49 -5.01 -4.33
N THR A 10 -0.84 -5.43 -3.25
CA THR A 10 -1.36 -5.20 -1.91
C THR A 10 -0.73 -3.92 -1.32
N ILE A 11 -1.57 -2.93 -1.03
CA ILE A 11 -1.20 -1.70 -0.31
C ILE A 11 -1.40 -1.96 1.17
N LEU A 12 -0.32 -1.83 1.92
CA LEU A 12 -0.31 -2.04 3.36
C LEU A 12 -0.23 -0.69 4.10
N LEU A 13 -1.30 -0.33 4.81
CA LEU A 13 -1.44 0.92 5.57
C LEU A 13 -0.89 0.75 7.00
N LEU A 14 0.13 1.52 7.37
CA LEU A 14 0.66 1.55 8.74
C LEU A 14 -0.02 2.66 9.57
N SER A 15 -0.69 2.27 10.66
CA SER A 15 -1.22 3.21 11.67
C SER A 15 -0.20 3.42 12.80
N VAL A 16 0.84 4.23 12.53
CA VAL A 16 1.86 4.56 13.56
C VAL A 16 1.25 5.50 14.61
N SER A 17 1.09 5.00 15.84
CA SER A 17 0.85 5.83 17.02
C SER A 17 2.10 5.86 17.90
N VAL A 18 3.11 6.67 17.56
CA VAL A 18 4.23 6.96 18.49
C VAL A 18 4.83 8.34 18.23
N LEU A 19 5.07 9.05 19.33
CA LEU A 19 5.72 10.36 19.42
C LEU A 19 7.18 10.33 18.94
N SER A 20 7.62 11.46 18.36
CA SER A 20 9.00 11.93 18.24
C SER A 20 9.96 11.19 17.29
N GLY A 21 10.48 11.95 16.31
CA GLY A 21 11.77 11.67 15.67
C GLY A 21 11.72 11.67 14.14
N CYS A 22 12.21 12.73 13.51
CA CYS A 22 12.52 12.74 12.08
C CYS A 22 13.54 11.64 11.77
N THR A 23 13.21 10.65 10.95
CA THR A 23 14.18 9.94 10.10
C THR A 23 13.51 9.43 8.82
N GLN A 24 14.29 9.54 7.75
CA GLN A 24 13.99 9.24 6.37
C GLN A 24 14.18 7.74 6.09
N THR A 25 13.25 7.17 5.30
CA THR A 25 13.37 6.00 4.41
C THR A 25 13.95 4.69 4.96
N GLU A 26 13.12 3.64 4.96
CA GLU A 26 13.53 2.34 4.42
C GLU A 26 12.29 1.59 3.88
N VAL A 27 12.17 1.53 2.55
CA VAL A 27 11.26 0.58 1.89
C VAL A 27 12.07 -0.70 1.76
N ALA A 28 11.79 -1.69 2.60
CA ALA A 28 12.34 -3.03 2.42
C ALA A 28 11.70 -3.64 1.16
N PRO A 29 12.46 -3.92 0.09
CA PRO A 29 11.94 -4.71 -1.01
C PRO A 29 11.83 -6.15 -0.51
N THR A 30 10.61 -6.60 -0.22
CA THR A 30 10.38 -8.02 0.05
C THR A 30 10.37 -8.74 -1.29
N THR A 31 11.27 -9.71 -1.42
CA THR A 31 11.55 -10.50 -2.62
C THR A 31 10.25 -11.00 -3.29
N PRO A 32 10.10 -10.87 -4.62
CA PRO A 32 8.89 -11.25 -5.32
C PRO A 32 8.76 -12.77 -5.38
N GLU A 33 7.93 -13.35 -4.52
CA GLU A 33 7.30 -14.64 -4.83
C GLU A 33 6.25 -14.39 -5.92
N ALA A 34 6.29 -15.22 -6.96
CA ALA A 34 5.65 -14.96 -8.25
C ALA A 34 4.18 -14.50 -8.16
N GLY A 35 3.92 -13.25 -8.57
CA GLY A 35 2.60 -12.79 -9.01
C GLY A 35 2.00 -11.55 -8.31
N THR A 36 2.56 -11.13 -7.18
CA THR A 36 1.99 -10.03 -6.38
C THR A 36 3.11 -9.10 -5.90
N ASP A 37 3.13 -7.86 -6.41
CA ASP A 37 3.96 -6.81 -5.81
C ASP A 37 3.30 -6.36 -4.50
N ILE A 38 4.08 -6.00 -3.48
CA ILE A 38 3.56 -5.50 -2.20
C ILE A 38 4.14 -4.12 -1.97
N LEU A 39 3.28 -3.14 -1.71
CA LEU A 39 3.70 -1.78 -1.41
C LEU A 39 3.25 -1.39 0.00
N VAL A 40 4.22 -1.23 0.88
CA VAL A 40 3.99 -0.74 2.26
C VAL A 40 4.13 0.78 2.27
N ILE A 41 3.07 1.48 2.69
CA ILE A 41 3.06 2.94 2.82
C ILE A 41 2.42 3.40 4.13
N SER A 42 3.06 4.37 4.75
CA SER A 42 2.60 5.06 5.97
C SER A 42 2.09 6.46 5.66
N GLU A 43 1.29 7.05 6.54
CA GLU A 43 0.75 8.40 6.32
C GLU A 43 1.88 9.42 6.10
N GLY A 44 1.74 10.26 5.08
CA GLY A 44 2.75 11.22 4.65
C GLY A 44 3.89 10.64 3.81
N THR A 45 3.89 9.32 3.54
CA THR A 45 4.92 8.66 2.72
C THR A 45 4.42 8.40 1.30
N VAL A 46 5.38 8.18 0.39
CA VAL A 46 5.13 7.86 -1.02
C VAL A 46 5.92 6.62 -1.40
N GLY A 47 5.21 5.64 -1.94
CA GLY A 47 5.77 4.45 -2.57
C GLY A 47 5.82 4.58 -4.09
N ASN A 48 6.69 3.81 -4.74
CA ASN A 48 6.74 3.72 -6.19
C ASN A 48 6.54 2.27 -6.60
N MET A 49 5.73 2.04 -7.62
CA MET A 49 5.55 0.73 -8.22
C MET A 49 5.45 0.85 -9.73
N GLY A 50 6.46 0.33 -10.44
CA GLY A 50 6.59 0.50 -11.87
C GLY A 50 6.53 1.98 -12.27
N ALA A 51 5.50 2.34 -13.04
CA ALA A 51 5.27 3.69 -13.53
C ALA A 51 4.32 4.53 -12.64
N ILE A 52 3.85 3.99 -11.51
CA ILE A 52 2.89 4.65 -10.61
C ILE A 52 3.59 5.03 -9.31
N ARG A 53 3.43 6.29 -8.88
CA ARG A 53 3.82 6.76 -7.54
C ARG A 53 2.57 6.89 -6.69
N ILE A 54 2.59 6.36 -5.48
CA ILE A 54 1.41 6.26 -4.62
C ILE A 54 1.76 6.87 -3.27
N GLY A 55 1.18 8.02 -2.98
CA GLY A 55 1.27 8.69 -1.69
C GLY A 55 0.07 8.36 -0.80
N LEU A 56 0.32 8.11 0.48
CA LEU A 56 -0.74 8.05 1.48
C LEU A 56 -0.87 9.41 2.15
N SER A 57 -1.92 10.16 1.80
CA SER A 57 -2.09 11.53 2.29
C SER A 57 -2.60 11.60 3.72
N ARG A 58 -3.60 10.76 4.06
CA ARG A 58 -4.24 10.77 5.36
C ARG A 58 -4.97 9.46 5.63
N THR A 59 -5.02 9.04 6.88
CA THR A 59 -5.80 7.93 7.40
C THR A 59 -6.74 8.42 8.52
N TRP A 60 -7.95 7.85 8.60
CA TRP A 60 -8.88 8.11 9.70
C TRP A 60 -9.93 7.01 9.79
N LYS A 61 -10.60 6.89 10.94
CA LYS A 61 -11.72 5.96 11.11
C LYS A 61 -13.03 6.62 10.71
N LYS A 62 -13.82 5.95 9.88
CA LYS A 62 -15.15 6.40 9.46
C LYS A 62 -16.04 5.21 9.10
N ASP A 63 -17.35 5.43 9.13
CA ASP A 63 -18.32 4.46 8.64
C ASP A 63 -18.30 4.42 7.09
N TYR A 64 -18.25 3.22 6.52
CA TYR A 64 -18.27 2.95 5.08
C TYR A 64 -19.16 1.74 4.76
N VAL A 65 -19.57 1.61 3.50
CA VAL A 65 -20.31 0.44 3.03
C VAL A 65 -19.33 -0.47 2.30
N ASP A 66 -19.24 -1.72 2.72
CA ASP A 66 -18.35 -2.71 2.10
C ASP A 66 -18.92 -3.27 0.77
N SER A 67 -18.17 -4.14 0.11
CA SER A 67 -18.58 -4.77 -1.15
C SER A 67 -19.79 -5.70 -1.01
N GLN A 68 -20.17 -6.09 0.21
CA GLN A 68 -21.35 -6.89 0.51
C GLN A 68 -22.56 -6.02 0.86
N GLY A 69 -22.41 -4.69 0.88
CA GLY A 69 -23.46 -3.75 1.22
C GLY A 69 -23.65 -3.54 2.73
N ASN A 70 -22.76 -4.05 3.57
CA ASN A 70 -22.86 -3.86 5.02
C ASN A 70 -22.19 -2.56 5.45
N SER A 71 -22.82 -1.85 6.40
CA SER A 71 -22.18 -0.72 7.07
C SER A 71 -21.10 -1.23 8.02
N GLN A 72 -19.87 -0.82 7.76
CA GLN A 72 -18.69 -1.10 8.56
C GLN A 72 -18.17 0.21 9.14
N ARG A 73 -17.47 0.13 10.29
CA ARG A 73 -16.68 1.25 10.84
C ARG A 73 -15.23 0.83 10.88
N GLY A 74 -14.39 1.46 10.08
CA GLY A 74 -12.99 1.05 9.98
C GLY A 74 -12.08 2.13 9.41
N LEU A 75 -10.82 1.74 9.16
CA LEU A 75 -9.80 2.65 8.65
C LEU A 75 -10.09 2.98 7.18
N ILE A 76 -10.05 4.27 6.88
CA ILE A 76 -10.14 4.84 5.53
C ILE A 76 -8.85 5.62 5.29
N ALA A 77 -8.36 5.58 4.06
CA ALA A 77 -7.16 6.24 3.59
C ALA A 77 -7.47 7.11 2.35
N THR A 78 -6.79 8.26 2.23
CA THR A 78 -6.72 9.00 0.97
C THR A 78 -5.40 8.69 0.29
N LEU A 79 -5.47 8.04 -0.86
CA LEU A 79 -4.34 7.80 -1.76
C LEU A 79 -4.22 8.92 -2.79
N VAL A 80 -2.99 9.32 -3.08
CA VAL A 80 -2.63 10.20 -4.19
C VAL A 80 -1.77 9.39 -5.15
N MET A 81 -2.31 9.08 -6.32
CA MET A 81 -1.65 8.26 -7.32
C MET A 81 -1.22 9.13 -8.50
N LEU A 82 0.04 9.03 -8.90
CA LEU A 82 0.60 9.72 -10.04
C LEU A 82 1.09 8.67 -11.05
N PHE A 83 0.55 8.70 -12.26
CA PHE A 83 1.07 7.94 -13.38
C PHE A 83 2.17 8.75 -14.07
N GLU A 84 3.42 8.30 -13.96
CA GLU A 84 4.59 9.02 -14.48
C GLU A 84 4.59 9.28 -16.00
N PRO A 85 4.13 8.34 -16.86
CA PRO A 85 4.21 8.50 -18.32
C PRO A 85 3.44 9.70 -18.87
N ASP A 86 2.29 10.03 -18.30
CA ASP A 86 1.45 11.15 -18.72
C ASP A 86 1.29 12.24 -17.65
N ARG A 87 1.90 12.06 -16.47
CA ARG A 87 1.80 12.94 -15.30
C ARG A 87 0.37 13.10 -14.76
N SER A 88 -0.50 12.13 -15.02
CA SER A 88 -1.87 12.14 -14.50
C SER A 88 -1.88 11.86 -12.99
N GLU A 89 -2.37 12.81 -12.20
CA GLU A 89 -2.59 12.65 -10.76
C GLU A 89 -4.07 12.32 -10.48
N THR A 90 -4.32 11.36 -9.60
CA THR A 90 -5.65 11.00 -9.13
C THR A 90 -5.66 10.84 -7.61
N LYS A 91 -6.66 11.43 -6.96
CA LYS A 91 -6.89 11.26 -5.52
C LYS A 91 -8.07 10.33 -5.32
N MET A 92 -7.88 9.31 -4.50
CA MET A 92 -8.91 8.32 -4.22
C MET A 92 -9.00 8.06 -2.72
N THR A 93 -10.22 8.01 -2.21
CA THR A 93 -10.49 7.55 -0.85
C THR A 93 -10.80 6.07 -0.88
N VAL A 94 -10.08 5.29 -0.08
CA VAL A 94 -10.18 3.83 -0.02
C VAL A 94 -10.38 3.36 1.41
N HIS A 95 -11.06 2.24 1.59
CA HIS A 95 -11.18 1.57 2.89
C HIS A 95 -10.43 0.23 2.89
N VAL A 96 -10.14 -0.30 4.08
CA VAL A 96 -9.54 -1.64 4.23
C VAL A 96 -10.44 -2.70 3.60
N GLY A 97 -9.83 -3.66 2.91
CA GLY A 97 -10.50 -4.72 2.15
C GLY A 97 -11.00 -4.28 0.78
N GLN A 98 -10.87 -3.00 0.41
CA GLN A 98 -11.26 -2.52 -0.92
C GLN A 98 -10.26 -2.98 -1.97
N SER A 99 -10.80 -3.42 -3.12
CA SER A 99 -10.02 -3.59 -4.35
C SER A 99 -10.39 -2.53 -5.38
N PHE A 100 -9.43 -2.01 -6.14
CA PHE A 100 -9.69 -1.08 -7.23
C PHE A 100 -8.68 -1.23 -8.37
N GLU A 101 -9.03 -0.79 -9.57
CA GLU A 101 -8.13 -0.81 -10.73
C GLU A 101 -7.66 0.61 -11.09
N TYR A 102 -6.37 0.76 -11.41
CA TYR A 102 -5.79 2.02 -11.87
C TYR A 102 -4.66 1.74 -12.88
N HIS A 103 -4.78 2.28 -14.11
CA HIS A 103 -3.86 2.09 -15.23
C HIS A 103 -3.46 0.61 -15.50
N GLY A 104 -4.42 -0.31 -15.37
CA GLY A 104 -4.21 -1.75 -15.64
C GLY A 104 -3.63 -2.55 -14.47
N TYR A 105 -3.38 -1.91 -13.34
CA TYR A 105 -3.00 -2.56 -12.08
C TYR A 105 -4.24 -2.74 -11.21
N THR A 106 -4.32 -3.87 -10.50
CA THR A 106 -5.34 -4.10 -9.48
C THR A 106 -4.71 -3.91 -8.11
N PHE A 107 -5.28 -3.02 -7.30
CA PHE A 107 -4.82 -2.70 -5.96
C PHE A 107 -5.78 -3.31 -4.94
N TYR A 108 -5.25 -3.93 -3.89
CA TYR A 108 -5.95 -4.39 -2.71
C TYR A 108 -5.45 -3.62 -1.50
N VAL A 109 -6.36 -3.10 -0.67
CA VAL A 109 -5.99 -2.29 0.49
C VAL A 109 -6.08 -3.11 1.77
N GLU A 110 -4.97 -3.21 2.48
CA GLU A 110 -4.83 -3.96 3.72
C GLU A 110 -4.25 -3.06 4.82
N GLU A 111 -4.63 -3.31 6.08
CA GLU A 111 -4.07 -2.63 7.25
C GLU A 111 -2.96 -3.49 7.85
N ILE A 112 -1.76 -2.93 8.04
CA ILE A 112 -0.74 -3.55 8.90
C ILE A 112 -1.05 -3.17 10.34
N GLN A 113 -1.44 -4.16 11.13
CA GLN A 113 -1.31 -4.05 12.57
C GLN A 113 0.16 -4.24 12.95
N SER A 114 0.67 -3.39 13.86
CA SER A 114 2.08 -3.19 14.23
C SER A 114 2.91 -4.44 14.61
N THR A 115 2.35 -5.65 14.54
CA THR A 115 2.99 -6.94 14.80
C THR A 115 3.66 -7.57 13.57
N PHE A 116 3.87 -6.83 12.47
CA PHE A 116 4.67 -7.35 11.36
C PHE A 116 6.15 -7.45 11.78
N VAL A 117 6.53 -8.60 12.31
CA VAL A 117 7.91 -8.94 12.64
C VAL A 117 8.59 -9.32 11.32
N LEU A 118 9.50 -8.47 10.82
CA LEU A 118 10.40 -8.88 9.74
C LEU A 118 11.17 -10.12 10.23
N PRO A 119 11.29 -11.20 9.43
CA PRO A 119 12.20 -12.28 9.76
C PRO A 119 13.63 -11.73 9.71
N TRP A 120 14.13 -11.31 10.86
CA TRP A 120 15.54 -11.02 11.05
C TRP A 120 16.34 -12.27 10.68
N SER A 121 17.11 -12.20 9.58
CA SER A 121 18.13 -13.19 9.26
C SER A 121 19.47 -12.67 9.80
N PRO A 122 20.10 -13.35 10.77
CA PRO A 122 21.44 -12.97 11.21
C PRO A 122 22.44 -13.12 10.04
N PRO A 123 23.48 -12.27 9.96
CA PRO A 123 24.50 -12.38 8.93
C PRO A 123 25.17 -13.76 9.01
N GLY A 124 25.22 -14.45 7.88
CA GLY A 124 25.85 -15.74 7.73
C GLY A 124 27.29 -15.69 8.25
N THR A 125 27.57 -16.48 9.28
CA THR A 125 28.94 -16.78 9.68
C THR A 125 29.36 -18.01 8.88
N SER A 126 29.96 -17.80 7.72
CA SER A 126 30.70 -18.85 7.02
C SER A 126 31.93 -19.17 7.87
N GLY A 127 32.07 -20.44 8.26
CA GLY A 127 33.26 -20.96 8.93
C GLY A 127 34.46 -21.09 8.00
#